data_AF-A0A2Z4AFW8-F1
#
_entry.id   AF-A0A2Z4AFW8-F1
#
_cell.length_a   1.000
_cell.length_b   1.000
_cell.length_c   1.000
_cell.angle_alpha   90.00
_cell.angle_beta   90.00
_cell.angle_gamma   90.00
#
_symmetry.space_group_name_H-M   'P 1'
#
loop_
_entity.id
_entity.type
_entity.pdbx_description
1 polymer ?
#
loop_
_entity_poly.entity_id
_entity_poly.type
_entity_poly.pdbx_seq_one_letter_code
_entity_poly.pdbx_strand_id
1 'polypeptide(L)'
;MKDPTDEKKIPPKYFREHPFEYHEEIELEIKGLGSDGQGVGSLNGWIVMVPYALPHEKVRARVWRNRSSYSEADLVEVLCPSPDRVEPKCSIFGTCGGCQYQHLRYEEQLVWKQRQVVDLFRRNSGLTVEVKPIWRSPKEYGYRSKITPHFQKPKKNRPVIIGFQIKGSRKLVDVSHCPIATDKINKALPKERDTICNNYKSLKKGGTLLLRDVLEGIVTDSRSVVSKQPGDFIFQFQAGEFFQNNPYLHTELIRYVVDQAADSSVKSIIDTYCGVGVFSISCCRSVEQVIGIEISSDSIHWANVNARVNQIENCRFMIGEAERIFQKIDCDPQSSCVIIDPPRKGCESSFLNQLAAFSPKKIVYVSCDPATQARDIRTLVDENYEISSIQPFDFFPQTRHIECVATLEKKEP
;
A
#
# COMPACT_ATOMS: atom_id res chain seq x y z
N MET A 1 47.87 15.24 23.19
CA MET A 1 47.18 15.58 21.93
C MET A 1 45.90 14.76 21.89
N LYS A 2 44.73 15.42 21.87
CA LYS A 2 43.43 14.75 21.76
C LYS A 2 43.16 14.45 20.28
N ASP A 3 42.71 13.24 20.02
CA ASP A 3 42.32 12.74 18.69
C ASP A 3 41.16 13.58 18.11
N PRO A 4 41.22 14.08 16.86
CA PRO A 4 40.20 14.97 16.30
C PRO A 4 38.85 14.31 15.95
N THR A 5 38.68 13.01 16.17
CA THR A 5 37.46 12.26 15.82
C THR A 5 36.49 12.03 16.99
N ASP A 6 36.83 12.45 18.20
CA ASP A 6 36.02 12.24 19.41
C ASP A 6 35.11 13.45 19.72
N GLU A 7 34.35 13.91 18.72
CA GLU A 7 33.15 14.69 19.01
C GLU A 7 32.16 13.76 19.70
N LYS A 8 32.20 13.73 21.04
CA LYS A 8 31.17 13.09 21.86
C LYS A 8 29.80 13.56 21.39
N LYS A 9 29.12 12.69 20.65
CA LYS A 9 27.80 12.98 20.07
C LYS A 9 26.83 13.11 21.24
N ILE A 10 26.46 14.34 21.55
CA ILE A 10 25.60 14.67 22.70
C ILE A 10 24.24 13.96 22.48
N PRO A 11 23.81 13.09 23.40
CA PRO A 11 22.51 12.42 23.27
C PRO A 11 21.38 13.44 23.23
N PRO A 12 20.30 13.19 22.47
CA PRO A 12 19.10 14.01 22.54
C PRO A 12 18.59 14.12 23.98
N LYS A 13 18.02 15.28 24.34
CA LYS A 13 17.56 15.62 25.71
C LYS A 13 16.69 14.54 26.40
N TYR A 14 16.04 13.67 25.65
CA TYR A 14 15.15 12.62 26.15
C TYR A 14 15.55 11.21 25.69
N PHE A 15 16.83 10.99 25.38
CA PHE A 15 17.35 9.65 25.09
C PHE A 15 17.36 8.79 26.37
N ARG A 16 17.07 7.51 26.23
CA ARG A 16 17.12 6.53 27.31
C ARG A 16 18.37 5.70 27.12
N GLU A 17 19.32 5.75 28.05
CA GLU A 17 20.63 5.06 27.93
C GLU A 17 20.56 3.55 28.17
N HIS A 18 19.43 3.03 28.66
CA HIS A 18 19.22 1.59 28.78
C HIS A 18 18.31 1.07 27.67
N PRO A 19 18.65 -0.07 27.03
CA PRO A 19 19.80 -0.94 27.34
C PRO A 19 21.13 -0.57 26.67
N PHE A 20 21.15 0.38 25.73
CA PHE A 20 22.36 0.75 24.97
C PHE A 20 22.65 2.25 25.05
N GLU A 21 23.92 2.63 25.10
CA GLU A 21 24.34 4.02 25.03
C GLU A 21 24.00 4.66 23.67
N TYR A 22 23.95 6.00 23.64
CA TYR A 22 23.68 6.70 22.39
C TYR A 22 24.82 6.49 21.40
N HIS A 23 24.49 5.95 20.23
CA HIS A 23 25.43 5.55 19.20
C HIS A 23 26.40 4.43 19.58
N GLU A 24 26.03 3.62 20.58
CA GLU A 24 26.70 2.34 20.79
C GLU A 24 26.61 1.48 19.52
N GLU A 25 27.76 0.94 19.10
CA GLU A 25 27.83 0.01 17.97
C GLU A 25 27.81 -1.42 18.49
N ILE A 26 26.84 -2.19 18.00
CA ILE A 26 26.61 -3.58 18.39
C ILE A 26 26.70 -4.48 17.17
N GLU A 27 27.15 -5.71 17.38
CA GLU A 27 27.07 -6.77 16.38
C GLU A 27 25.82 -7.62 16.63
N LEU A 28 25.05 -7.88 15.58
CA LEU A 28 23.74 -8.50 15.65
C LEU A 28 23.55 -9.50 14.52
N GLU A 29 23.00 -10.67 14.85
CA GLU A 29 22.45 -11.58 13.86
C GLU A 29 20.97 -11.24 13.61
N ILE A 30 20.62 -11.06 12.33
CA ILE A 30 19.26 -10.75 11.91
C ILE A 30 18.50 -12.04 11.68
N LYS A 31 17.39 -12.21 12.39
CA LYS A 31 16.57 -13.43 12.36
C LYS A 31 15.36 -13.33 11.45
N GLY A 32 14.89 -12.12 11.17
CA GLY A 32 13.69 -11.91 10.37
C GLY A 32 13.47 -10.45 9.99
N LEU A 33 12.31 -10.18 9.40
CA LEU A 33 11.87 -8.84 9.03
C LEU A 33 10.67 -8.41 9.87
N GLY A 34 10.67 -7.16 10.30
CA GLY A 34 9.53 -6.51 10.94
C GLY A 34 8.50 -6.02 9.93
N SER A 35 7.36 -5.54 10.42
CA SER A 35 6.24 -5.06 9.59
C SER A 35 6.60 -3.86 8.68
N ASP A 36 7.59 -3.07 9.09
CA ASP A 36 8.12 -1.95 8.32
C ASP A 36 9.27 -2.33 7.36
N GLY A 37 9.57 -3.63 7.24
CA GLY A 37 10.64 -4.16 6.38
C GLY A 37 12.05 -3.92 6.92
N GLN A 38 12.19 -3.66 8.22
CA GLN A 38 13.47 -3.58 8.92
C GLN A 38 13.91 -4.96 9.40
N GLY A 39 15.20 -5.24 9.34
CA GLY A 39 15.79 -6.42 9.96
C GLY A 39 15.53 -6.43 11.45
N VAL A 40 15.19 -7.59 12.00
CA VAL A 40 14.94 -7.79 13.41
C VAL A 40 15.94 -8.83 13.92
N GLY A 41 16.77 -8.40 14.86
CA GLY A 41 17.65 -9.28 15.61
C GLY A 41 17.40 -9.14 17.11
N SER A 42 18.11 -9.97 17.89
CA SER A 42 18.12 -9.82 19.34
C SER A 42 19.53 -9.97 19.89
N LEU A 43 19.85 -9.14 20.89
CA LEU A 43 21.08 -9.21 21.67
C LEU A 43 20.68 -9.31 23.14
N ASN A 44 21.13 -10.36 23.84
CA ASN A 44 20.80 -10.63 25.25
C ASN A 44 19.28 -10.60 25.56
N GLY A 45 18.46 -11.08 24.63
CA GLY A 45 16.99 -11.09 24.78
C GLY A 45 16.31 -9.74 24.47
N TRP A 46 17.07 -8.68 24.18
CA TRP A 46 16.53 -7.39 23.76
C TRP A 46 16.38 -7.31 22.25
N ILE A 47 15.28 -6.73 21.75
CA ILE A 47 14.98 -6.65 20.31
C ILE A 47 15.63 -5.39 19.72
N VAL A 48 16.33 -5.53 18.60
CA VAL A 48 16.89 -4.41 17.84
C VAL A 48 16.39 -4.44 16.41
N MET A 49 15.88 -3.29 15.96
CA MET A 49 15.39 -3.07 14.61
C MET A 49 16.43 -2.32 13.78
N VAL A 50 16.84 -2.92 12.66
CA VAL A 50 17.90 -2.42 11.78
C VAL A 50 17.38 -2.31 10.34
N PRO A 51 16.99 -1.12 9.88
CA PRO A 51 16.77 -0.82 8.47
C PRO A 51 17.81 -1.43 7.51
N TYR A 52 17.35 -1.99 6.40
CA TYR A 52 18.20 -2.45 5.29
C TYR A 52 19.13 -3.64 5.62
N ALA A 53 18.97 -4.23 6.81
CA ALA A 53 19.54 -5.51 7.18
C ALA A 53 18.54 -6.63 6.85
N LEU A 54 19.06 -7.75 6.36
CA LEU A 54 18.28 -8.89 5.91
C LEU A 54 18.42 -10.09 6.85
N PRO A 55 17.44 -11.00 6.88
CA PRO A 55 17.55 -12.27 7.59
C PRO A 55 18.80 -13.05 7.18
N HIS A 56 19.39 -13.74 8.15
CA HIS A 56 20.64 -14.50 8.02
C HIS A 56 21.90 -13.66 7.85
N GLU A 57 21.81 -12.35 8.09
CA GLU A 57 22.98 -11.48 8.12
C GLU A 57 23.56 -11.32 9.51
N LYS A 58 24.89 -11.20 9.56
CA LYS A 58 25.58 -10.59 10.69
C LYS A 58 25.91 -9.15 10.33
N VAL A 59 25.44 -8.20 11.13
CA VAL A 59 25.61 -6.77 10.88
C VAL A 59 26.23 -6.04 12.06
N ARG A 60 26.97 -4.97 11.78
CA ARG A 60 27.27 -3.93 12.76
C ARG A 60 26.20 -2.85 12.66
N ALA A 61 25.53 -2.57 13.77
CA ALA A 61 24.45 -1.60 13.85
C ALA A 61 24.73 -0.57 14.95
N ARG A 62 24.35 0.69 14.72
CA ARG A 62 24.57 1.80 15.65
C ARG A 62 23.25 2.23 16.26
N VAL A 63 23.08 2.04 17.56
CA VAL A 63 21.82 2.35 18.25
C VAL A 63 21.63 3.86 18.35
N TRP A 64 20.50 4.38 17.86
CA TRP A 64 20.20 5.81 17.94
C TRP A 64 18.95 6.09 18.77
N ARG A 65 18.16 5.06 19.13
CA ARG A 65 16.99 5.22 20.00
C ARG A 65 16.64 3.94 20.76
N ASN A 66 16.44 4.07 22.07
CA ASN A 66 15.82 3.03 22.90
C ASN A 66 14.35 3.33 23.17
N ARG A 67 13.48 2.34 22.95
CA ARG A 67 12.05 2.35 23.32
C ARG A 67 11.83 1.53 24.58
N SER A 68 10.57 1.40 24.99
CA SER A 68 10.21 0.59 26.16
C SER A 68 10.44 -0.91 25.97
N SER A 69 10.41 -1.42 24.74
CA SER A 69 10.46 -2.87 24.45
C SER A 69 11.40 -3.26 23.30
N TYR A 70 12.07 -2.29 22.66
CA TYR A 70 13.02 -2.53 21.58
C TYR A 70 13.93 -1.32 21.38
N SER A 71 14.98 -1.46 20.58
CA SER A 71 15.84 -0.37 20.14
C SER A 71 15.81 -0.22 18.62
N GLU A 72 16.00 1.01 18.14
CA GLU A 72 16.16 1.34 16.73
C GLU A 72 17.65 1.68 16.50
N ALA A 73 18.23 1.07 15.47
CA ALA A 73 19.63 1.24 15.12
C ALA A 73 19.79 1.49 13.61
N ASP A 74 20.84 2.20 13.23
CA ASP A 74 21.24 2.37 11.83
C ASP A 74 22.19 1.24 11.42
N LEU A 75 22.05 0.73 10.21
CA LEU A 75 23.00 -0.22 9.64
C LEU A 75 24.32 0.50 9.35
N VAL A 76 25.41 0.07 10.00
CA VAL A 76 26.76 0.60 9.76
C VAL A 76 27.48 -0.24 8.71
N GLU A 77 27.47 -1.56 8.88
CA GLU A 77 28.19 -2.49 8.02
C GLU A 77 27.50 -3.86 8.00
N VAL A 78 27.50 -4.51 6.84
CA VAL A 78 27.10 -5.93 6.72
C VAL A 78 28.38 -6.77 6.79
N LEU A 79 28.58 -7.45 7.91
CA LEU A 79 29.79 -8.25 8.18
C LEU A 79 29.73 -9.61 7.47
N CYS A 80 28.54 -10.22 7.46
CA CYS A 80 28.27 -11.45 6.72
C CYS A 80 26.95 -11.26 5.95
N PRO A 81 27.00 -11.10 4.62
CA PRO A 81 25.81 -10.86 3.82
C PRO A 81 24.97 -12.13 3.64
N SER A 82 23.66 -11.94 3.52
CA SER A 82 22.73 -13.01 3.16
C SER A 82 22.96 -13.43 1.71
N PRO A 83 22.79 -14.72 1.35
CA PRO A 83 22.82 -15.16 -0.05
C PRO A 83 21.74 -14.48 -0.90
N ASP A 84 20.71 -13.92 -0.26
CA ASP A 84 19.61 -13.23 -0.93
C ASP A 84 19.80 -11.71 -1.04
N ARG A 85 20.95 -11.19 -0.58
CA ARG A 85 21.31 -9.80 -0.79
C ARG A 85 21.67 -9.55 -2.25
N VAL A 86 21.07 -8.53 -2.84
CA VAL A 86 21.39 -8.03 -4.19
C VAL A 86 21.71 -6.55 -4.17
N GLU A 87 22.37 -6.07 -5.21
CA GLU A 87 22.64 -4.65 -5.36
C GLU A 87 21.37 -3.89 -5.79
N PRO A 88 20.95 -2.84 -5.06
CA PRO A 88 19.81 -2.01 -5.44
C PRO A 88 20.00 -1.32 -6.79
N LYS A 89 18.96 -1.31 -7.64
CA LYS A 89 18.98 -0.57 -8.91
C LYS A 89 18.90 0.95 -8.74
N CYS A 90 18.37 1.43 -7.62
CA CYS A 90 18.20 2.85 -7.36
C CYS A 90 19.41 3.43 -6.63
N SER A 91 20.06 4.42 -7.24
CA SER A 91 21.25 5.12 -6.69
C SER A 91 21.01 5.84 -5.36
N ILE A 92 19.75 6.13 -5.01
CA ILE A 92 19.36 6.79 -3.75
C ILE A 92 18.60 5.85 -2.81
N PHE A 93 18.65 4.54 -3.07
CA PHE A 93 18.17 3.54 -2.12
C PHE A 93 18.90 3.69 -0.77
N GLY A 94 18.22 3.39 0.34
CA GLY A 94 18.75 3.68 1.68
C GLY A 94 18.46 5.10 2.18
N THR A 95 18.39 6.08 1.28
CA THR A 95 18.08 7.49 1.64
C THR A 95 16.61 7.82 1.39
N CYS A 96 16.10 7.50 0.20
CA CYS A 96 14.70 7.72 -0.16
C CYS A 96 13.78 6.82 0.67
N GLY A 97 12.73 7.38 1.27
CA GLY A 97 11.76 6.62 2.06
C GLY A 97 10.82 5.71 1.26
N GLY A 98 10.93 5.69 -0.08
CA GLY A 98 9.97 5.01 -0.95
C GLY A 98 10.10 3.47 -0.99
N CYS A 99 11.33 2.94 -1.06
CA CYS A 99 11.57 1.50 -1.21
C CYS A 99 12.27 0.93 0.04
N GLN A 100 11.94 -0.32 0.37
CA GLN A 100 12.52 -1.01 1.52
C GLN A 100 13.29 -2.26 1.12
N TYR A 101 13.00 -2.89 -0.01
CA TYR A 101 13.50 -4.24 -0.35
C TYR A 101 14.35 -4.34 -1.62
N GLN A 102 14.81 -3.23 -2.22
CA GLN A 102 15.65 -3.32 -3.44
C GLN A 102 16.96 -4.10 -3.26
N HIS A 103 17.39 -4.33 -2.02
CA HIS A 103 18.58 -5.11 -1.69
C HIS A 103 18.27 -6.58 -1.38
N LEU A 104 17.02 -7.03 -1.51
CA LEU A 104 16.56 -8.40 -1.29
C LEU A 104 16.09 -9.00 -2.62
N ARG A 105 16.56 -10.20 -2.96
CA ARG A 105 16.09 -10.96 -4.14
C ARG A 105 14.57 -11.02 -4.19
N TYR A 106 14.01 -10.89 -5.39
CA TYR A 106 12.57 -10.73 -5.55
C TYR A 106 11.78 -11.93 -5.02
N GLU A 107 12.25 -13.15 -5.27
CA GLU A 107 11.62 -14.38 -4.76
C GLU A 107 11.47 -14.35 -3.24
N GLU A 108 12.50 -13.90 -2.53
CA GLU A 108 12.46 -13.80 -1.08
C GLU A 108 11.56 -12.67 -0.59
N GLN A 109 11.39 -11.59 -1.35
CA GLN A 109 10.38 -10.57 -1.03
C GLN A 109 8.99 -11.20 -0.97
N LEU A 110 8.65 -12.10 -1.91
CA LEU A 110 7.36 -12.78 -1.95
C LEU A 110 7.19 -13.70 -0.73
N VAL A 111 8.22 -14.50 -0.41
CA VAL A 111 8.21 -15.40 0.75
C VAL A 111 7.99 -14.62 2.04
N TRP A 112 8.74 -13.53 2.25
CA TRP A 112 8.63 -12.71 3.46
C TRP A 112 7.30 -11.99 3.56
N LYS A 113 6.76 -11.47 2.46
CA LYS A 113 5.44 -10.86 2.45
C LYS A 113 4.34 -11.87 2.76
N GLN A 114 4.39 -13.08 2.21
CA GLN A 114 3.42 -14.13 2.54
C GLN A 114 3.46 -14.49 4.04
N ARG A 115 4.68 -14.70 4.59
CA ARG A 115 4.87 -14.93 6.04
C ARG A 115 4.31 -13.79 6.88
N GLN A 116 4.49 -12.55 6.43
CA GLN A 116 3.94 -11.38 7.10
C GLN A 116 2.42 -11.42 7.17
N VAL A 117 1.71 -11.81 6.10
CA VAL A 117 0.25 -11.96 6.14
C VAL A 117 -0.16 -13.03 7.15
N VAL A 118 0.49 -14.20 7.14
CA VAL A 118 0.22 -15.29 8.11
C VAL A 118 0.38 -14.79 9.55
N ASP A 119 1.49 -14.10 9.84
CA ASP A 119 1.78 -13.57 11.16
C ASP A 119 0.79 -12.47 11.59
N LEU A 120 0.37 -11.62 10.65
CA LEU A 120 -0.61 -10.56 10.92
C LEU A 120 -1.98 -11.15 11.26
N PHE A 121 -2.46 -12.17 10.54
CA PHE A 121 -3.69 -12.87 10.91
C PHE A 121 -3.56 -13.52 12.29
N ARG A 122 -2.48 -14.28 12.55
CA ARG A 122 -2.28 -14.90 13.86
C ARG A 122 -2.27 -13.88 15.01
N ARG A 123 -1.55 -12.76 14.85
CA ARG A 123 -1.37 -11.76 15.93
C ARG A 123 -2.57 -10.84 16.12
N ASN A 124 -3.24 -10.45 15.04
CA ASN A 124 -4.28 -9.41 15.10
C ASN A 124 -5.69 -9.97 15.22
N SER A 125 -5.93 -11.23 14.81
CA SER A 125 -7.24 -11.88 14.93
C SER A 125 -7.22 -13.16 15.77
N GLY A 126 -6.04 -13.69 16.09
CA GLY A 126 -5.90 -15.00 16.73
C GLY A 126 -6.24 -16.17 15.81
N LEU A 127 -6.51 -15.90 14.52
CA LEU A 127 -6.90 -16.93 13.55
C LEU A 127 -5.67 -17.59 12.95
N THR A 128 -5.73 -18.91 12.82
CA THR A 128 -4.79 -19.67 11.99
C THR A 128 -5.43 -19.88 10.63
N VAL A 129 -4.81 -19.34 9.58
CA VAL A 129 -5.37 -19.29 8.24
C VAL A 129 -4.35 -19.81 7.24
N GLU A 130 -4.84 -20.46 6.18
CA GLU A 130 -4.02 -20.78 5.01
C GLU A 130 -3.94 -19.54 4.13
N VAL A 131 -2.71 -19.08 3.86
CA VAL A 131 -2.45 -17.94 2.98
C VAL A 131 -1.80 -18.46 1.71
N LYS A 132 -2.46 -18.22 0.57
CA LYS A 132 -1.94 -18.61 -0.74
C LYS A 132 -0.60 -17.91 -1.04
N PRO A 133 0.26 -18.48 -1.90
CA PRO A 133 1.47 -17.80 -2.36
C PRO A 133 1.15 -16.41 -2.89
N ILE A 134 2.02 -15.43 -2.61
CA ILE A 134 1.85 -14.06 -3.11
C ILE A 134 1.76 -14.10 -4.64
N TRP A 135 0.71 -13.46 -5.17
CA TRP A 135 0.60 -13.21 -6.59
C TRP A 135 1.65 -12.18 -6.99
N ARG A 136 2.66 -12.64 -7.73
CA ARG A 136 3.80 -11.82 -8.13
C ARG A 136 3.41 -10.75 -9.14
N SER A 137 4.07 -9.59 -9.06
CA SER A 137 3.95 -8.56 -10.09
C SER A 137 4.64 -9.03 -11.39
N PRO A 138 4.03 -8.84 -12.58
CA PRO A 138 4.73 -9.07 -13.84
C PRO A 138 5.95 -8.16 -14.04
N LYS A 139 6.00 -7.03 -13.33
CA LYS A 139 7.12 -6.10 -13.36
C LYS A 139 7.59 -5.73 -11.95
N GLU A 140 8.85 -6.00 -11.66
CA GLU A 140 9.53 -5.61 -10.41
C GLU A 140 9.91 -4.13 -10.37
N TYR A 141 10.14 -3.54 -11.55
CA TYR A 141 10.54 -2.15 -11.78
C TYR A 141 9.72 -1.60 -12.95
N GLY A 142 9.64 -0.27 -13.10
CA GLY A 142 8.86 0.33 -14.19
C GLY A 142 7.35 0.10 -14.10
N TYR A 143 6.82 -0.30 -12.94
CA TYR A 143 5.41 -0.65 -12.76
C TYR A 143 4.56 0.54 -12.31
N ARG A 144 5.14 1.51 -11.59
CA ARG A 144 4.40 2.55 -10.88
C ARG A 144 3.98 3.67 -11.83
N SER A 145 2.69 3.71 -12.15
CA SER A 145 2.08 4.64 -13.12
C SER A 145 1.71 6.01 -12.54
N LYS A 146 2.03 6.29 -11.27
CA LYS A 146 1.85 7.61 -10.64
C LYS A 146 2.94 7.86 -9.61
N ILE A 147 3.59 9.00 -9.74
CA ILE A 147 4.47 9.54 -8.71
C ILE A 147 4.09 10.99 -8.39
N THR A 148 4.37 11.39 -7.16
CA THR A 148 4.06 12.74 -6.67
C THR A 148 5.26 13.33 -5.90
N PRO A 149 6.41 13.59 -6.56
CA PRO A 149 7.52 14.29 -5.91
C PRO A 149 7.07 15.61 -5.29
N HIS A 150 7.53 15.89 -4.07
CA HIS A 150 7.31 17.15 -3.40
C HIS A 150 8.45 18.12 -3.68
N PHE A 151 8.16 19.41 -3.61
CA PHE A 151 9.15 20.46 -3.67
C PHE A 151 8.80 21.59 -2.71
N GLN A 152 9.82 22.35 -2.32
CA GLN A 152 9.65 23.53 -1.49
C GLN A 152 10.37 24.71 -2.14
N LYS A 153 9.86 25.92 -1.87
CA LYS A 153 10.56 27.13 -2.29
C LYS A 153 11.95 27.13 -1.63
N PRO A 154 13.04 27.24 -2.42
CA PRO A 154 14.38 27.21 -1.87
C PRO A 154 14.63 28.43 -0.99
N LYS A 155 15.46 28.25 0.04
CA LYS A 155 16.08 29.38 0.76
C LYS A 155 17.06 30.09 -0.20
N LYS A 156 17.35 31.38 0.03
CA LYS A 156 18.27 32.19 -0.81
C LYS A 156 19.54 31.39 -1.17
N ASN A 157 19.91 31.40 -2.45
CA ASN A 157 21.09 30.73 -3.04
C ASN A 157 21.15 29.19 -2.90
N ARG A 158 20.02 28.50 -2.75
CA ARG A 158 19.98 27.02 -2.82
C ARG A 158 19.18 26.52 -4.04
N PRO A 159 19.54 25.37 -4.62
CA PRO A 159 18.75 24.75 -5.68
C PRO A 159 17.37 24.31 -5.16
N VAL A 160 16.40 24.23 -6.07
CA VAL A 160 15.09 23.63 -5.80
C VAL A 160 15.28 22.12 -5.69
N ILE A 161 14.87 21.52 -4.57
CA ILE A 161 14.85 20.07 -4.40
C ILE A 161 13.46 19.58 -4.78
N ILE A 162 13.39 18.62 -5.70
CA ILE A 162 12.15 17.98 -6.14
C ILE A 162 12.30 16.48 -5.91
N GLY A 163 11.53 15.90 -5.01
CA GLY A 163 11.67 14.48 -4.73
C GLY A 163 10.85 13.99 -3.55
N PHE A 164 11.31 12.92 -2.90
CA PHE A 164 10.55 12.25 -1.84
C PHE A 164 11.14 12.53 -0.47
N GLN A 165 10.40 12.19 0.58
CA GLN A 165 10.89 12.31 1.95
C GLN A 165 12.03 11.33 2.19
N ILE A 166 13.06 11.79 2.89
CA ILE A 166 14.14 10.95 3.42
C ILE A 166 13.57 10.05 4.51
N LYS A 167 14.01 8.80 4.58
CA LYS A 167 13.58 7.87 5.63
C LYS A 167 13.79 8.49 7.03
N GLY A 168 12.76 8.43 7.87
CA GLY A 168 12.81 8.96 9.24
C GLY A 168 12.88 10.50 9.33
N SER A 169 12.72 11.23 8.22
CA SER A 169 12.84 12.69 8.19
C SER A 169 11.74 13.35 7.36
N ARG A 170 11.42 14.61 7.70
CA ARG A 170 10.53 15.46 6.86
C ARG A 170 11.27 16.15 5.73
N LYS A 171 12.60 16.01 5.66
CA LYS A 171 13.43 16.57 4.58
C LYS A 171 13.24 15.80 3.29
N LEU A 172 13.49 16.47 2.16
CA LEU A 172 13.40 15.87 0.83
C LEU A 172 14.78 15.41 0.36
N VAL A 173 14.81 14.26 -0.32
CA VAL A 173 15.92 13.84 -1.19
C VAL A 173 15.54 14.19 -2.62
N ASP A 174 16.49 14.72 -3.40
CA ASP A 174 16.25 15.03 -4.80
C ASP A 174 16.14 13.75 -5.64
N VAL A 175 15.16 13.70 -6.55
CA VAL A 175 14.87 12.52 -7.37
C VAL A 175 14.84 12.91 -8.84
N SER A 176 15.93 12.60 -9.55
CA SER A 176 16.04 12.78 -11.00
C SER A 176 15.53 11.57 -11.80
N HIS A 177 15.55 10.38 -11.20
CA HIS A 177 15.10 9.13 -11.80
C HIS A 177 14.56 8.18 -10.71
N CYS A 178 13.52 7.41 -11.03
CA CYS A 178 12.91 6.45 -10.11
C CYS A 178 12.71 5.09 -10.81
N PRO A 179 13.53 4.07 -10.52
CA PRO A 179 13.46 2.79 -11.24
C PRO A 179 12.12 2.06 -11.14
N ILE A 180 11.33 2.30 -10.09
CA ILE A 180 10.00 1.70 -9.97
C ILE A 180 8.91 2.44 -10.77
N ALA A 181 9.15 3.70 -11.17
CA ALA A 181 8.23 4.47 -12.01
C ALA A 181 8.32 4.05 -13.47
N THR A 182 7.22 4.15 -14.23
CA THR A 182 7.21 3.76 -15.65
C THR A 182 8.25 4.53 -16.46
N ASP A 183 8.73 3.94 -17.56
CA ASP A 183 9.70 4.59 -18.44
C ASP A 183 9.18 5.91 -19.00
N LYS A 184 7.87 6.00 -19.28
CA LYS A 184 7.23 7.24 -19.72
C LYS A 184 7.35 8.35 -18.66
N ILE A 185 7.12 8.02 -17.38
CA ILE A 185 7.31 8.97 -16.27
C ILE A 185 8.78 9.38 -16.18
N ASN A 186 9.72 8.42 -16.21
CA ASN A 186 11.14 8.73 -16.12
C ASN A 186 11.66 9.58 -17.30
N LYS A 187 11.07 9.43 -18.49
CA LYS A 187 11.35 10.28 -19.66
C LYS A 187 10.79 11.70 -19.50
N ALA A 188 9.61 11.86 -18.92
CA ALA A 188 8.97 13.16 -18.73
C ALA A 188 9.55 13.95 -17.54
N LEU A 189 9.97 13.25 -16.49
CA LEU A 189 10.38 13.84 -15.21
C LEU A 189 11.42 14.96 -15.32
N PRO A 190 12.52 14.87 -16.11
CA PRO A 190 13.50 15.95 -16.24
C PRO A 190 12.89 17.27 -16.73
N LYS A 191 12.07 17.21 -17.79
CA LYS A 191 11.42 18.40 -18.37
C LYS A 191 10.45 19.06 -17.39
N GLU A 192 9.66 18.26 -16.67
CA GLU A 192 8.71 18.77 -15.68
C GLU A 192 9.42 19.40 -14.48
N ARG A 193 10.55 18.81 -14.06
CA ARG A 193 11.44 19.39 -13.04
C ARG A 193 11.99 20.75 -13.48
N ASP A 194 12.50 20.86 -14.69
CA ASP A 194 13.05 22.12 -15.22
C ASP A 194 12.01 23.23 -15.24
N THR A 195 10.77 22.89 -15.58
CA THR A 195 9.64 23.84 -15.57
C THR A 195 9.37 24.40 -14.18
N ILE A 196 9.44 23.57 -13.13
CA ILE A 196 9.31 24.03 -11.73
C ILE A 196 10.53 24.83 -11.31
N CYS A 197 11.73 24.36 -11.64
CA CYS A 197 12.99 25.04 -11.33
C CYS A 197 13.08 26.43 -11.97
N ASN A 198 12.54 26.62 -13.18
CA ASN A 198 12.53 27.91 -13.87
C ASN A 198 11.45 28.86 -13.30
N ASN A 199 10.35 28.33 -12.79
CA ASN A 199 9.20 29.11 -12.33
C ASN A 199 9.07 29.21 -10.80
N TYR A 200 10.03 28.72 -10.02
CA TYR A 200 9.91 28.61 -8.55
C TYR A 200 9.59 29.93 -7.83
N LYS A 201 9.91 31.08 -8.43
CA LYS A 201 9.65 32.41 -7.86
C LYS A 201 8.16 32.73 -7.76
N SER A 202 7.33 32.24 -8.69
CA SER A 202 5.88 32.45 -8.71
C SER A 202 5.13 31.55 -7.71
N LEU A 203 5.80 30.53 -7.18
CA LEU A 203 5.21 29.58 -6.24
C LEU A 203 5.05 30.23 -4.85
N LYS A 204 3.80 30.33 -4.39
CA LYS A 204 3.45 30.94 -3.09
C LYS A 204 3.93 30.10 -1.89
N LYS A 205 3.98 28.77 -2.02
CA LYS A 205 4.43 27.78 -1.02
C LYS A 205 5.01 26.53 -1.71
N GLY A 206 5.50 25.56 -0.93
CA GLY A 206 5.85 24.23 -1.46
C GLY A 206 4.63 23.50 -2.04
N GLY A 207 4.88 22.51 -2.90
CA GLY A 207 3.84 21.81 -3.65
C GLY A 207 4.28 20.40 -4.04
N THR A 208 3.48 19.80 -4.92
CA THR A 208 3.66 18.44 -5.40
C THR A 208 3.61 18.45 -6.92
N LEU A 209 4.60 17.83 -7.56
CA LEU A 209 4.61 17.55 -8.98
C LEU A 209 3.93 16.20 -9.19
N LEU A 210 2.72 16.18 -9.75
CA LEU A 210 2.08 14.94 -10.18
C LEU A 210 2.69 14.52 -11.53
N LEU A 211 3.06 13.25 -11.68
CA LEU A 211 3.20 12.61 -12.97
C LEU A 211 2.38 11.33 -12.96
N ARG A 212 1.42 11.23 -13.87
CA ARG A 212 0.56 10.06 -14.00
C ARG A 212 0.60 9.57 -15.45
N ASP A 213 0.87 8.28 -15.62
CA ASP A 213 0.86 7.56 -16.90
C ASP A 213 -0.51 6.92 -17.11
N VAL A 214 -1.22 7.44 -18.12
CA VAL A 214 -2.61 7.15 -18.49
C VAL A 214 -2.72 6.98 -20.01
N LEU A 215 -3.93 6.67 -20.51
CA LEU A 215 -4.15 6.48 -21.95
C LEU A 215 -3.82 7.75 -22.76
N GLU A 216 -4.06 8.93 -22.19
CA GLU A 216 -3.74 10.24 -22.80
C GLU A 216 -2.25 10.60 -22.75
N GLY A 217 -1.40 9.75 -22.16
CA GLY A 217 0.03 9.99 -22.00
C GLY A 217 0.42 10.37 -20.57
N ILE A 218 1.41 11.26 -20.43
CA ILE A 218 1.84 11.76 -19.12
C ILE A 218 1.07 13.03 -18.77
N VAL A 219 0.31 12.97 -17.68
CA VAL A 219 -0.49 14.09 -17.17
C VAL A 219 0.08 14.59 -15.85
N THR A 220 0.21 15.91 -15.74
CA THR A 220 0.78 16.59 -14.57
C THR A 220 -0.22 17.50 -13.84
N ASP A 221 -1.28 17.94 -14.51
CA ASP A 221 -2.38 18.65 -13.86
C ASP A 221 -3.31 17.67 -13.16
N SER A 222 -3.43 17.82 -11.84
CA SER A 222 -4.29 17.00 -10.99
C SER A 222 -5.78 17.07 -11.32
N ARG A 223 -6.23 18.12 -12.00
CA ARG A 223 -7.67 18.30 -12.34
C ARG A 223 -8.03 17.80 -13.72
N SER A 224 -7.05 17.44 -14.54
CA SER A 224 -7.29 16.88 -15.87
C SER A 224 -8.06 15.56 -15.75
N VAL A 225 -9.08 15.40 -16.59
CA VAL A 225 -9.79 14.14 -16.76
C VAL A 225 -8.88 13.19 -17.54
N VAL A 226 -8.71 11.98 -17.03
CA VAL A 226 -7.82 10.97 -17.60
C VAL A 226 -8.49 9.61 -17.62
N SER A 227 -8.01 8.73 -18.49
CA SER A 227 -8.57 7.41 -18.70
C SER A 227 -7.57 6.30 -18.41
N LYS A 228 -8.05 5.21 -17.83
CA LYS A 228 -7.33 3.93 -17.71
C LYS A 228 -8.24 2.80 -18.17
N GLN A 229 -7.64 1.75 -18.73
CA GLN A 229 -8.38 0.58 -19.21
C GLN A 229 -7.79 -0.71 -18.62
N PRO A 230 -8.19 -1.09 -17.39
CA PRO A 230 -7.91 -2.42 -16.87
C PRO A 230 -8.89 -3.44 -17.49
N GLY A 231 -8.37 -4.44 -18.18
CA GLY A 231 -9.21 -5.42 -18.87
C GLY A 231 -10.04 -4.77 -19.99
N ASP A 232 -11.33 -5.06 -20.02
CA ASP A 232 -12.23 -4.67 -21.13
C ASP A 232 -12.90 -3.31 -20.91
N PHE A 233 -12.77 -2.72 -19.72
CA PHE A 233 -13.53 -1.53 -19.33
C PHE A 233 -12.64 -0.29 -19.27
N ILE A 234 -13.20 0.86 -19.67
CA ILE A 234 -12.53 2.16 -19.62
C ILE A 234 -13.05 2.94 -18.40
N PHE A 235 -12.14 3.46 -17.59
CA PHE A 235 -12.47 4.29 -16.42
C PHE A 235 -11.86 5.67 -16.57
N GLN A 236 -12.72 6.68 -16.53
CA GLN A 236 -12.42 8.09 -16.43
C GLN A 236 -12.47 8.55 -14.97
N PHE A 237 -11.55 9.44 -14.61
CA PHE A 237 -11.42 10.03 -13.27
C PHE A 237 -10.50 11.26 -13.35
N GLN A 238 -10.38 12.06 -12.28
CA GLN A 238 -9.42 13.16 -12.25
C GLN A 238 -8.00 12.65 -11.94
N ALA A 239 -6.97 13.15 -12.64
CA ALA A 239 -5.59 12.67 -12.49
C ALA A 239 -5.05 12.69 -11.04
N GLY A 240 -5.55 13.62 -10.22
CA GLY A 240 -5.22 13.74 -8.80
C GLY A 240 -5.78 12.61 -7.93
N GLU A 241 -6.93 12.04 -8.30
CA GLU A 241 -7.68 11.05 -7.52
C GLU A 241 -6.96 9.70 -7.40
N PHE A 242 -7.52 8.81 -6.60
CA PHE A 242 -7.01 7.46 -6.44
C PHE A 242 -7.36 6.58 -7.65
N PHE A 243 -6.39 5.77 -8.05
CA PHE A 243 -6.55 4.64 -8.96
C PHE A 243 -5.33 3.76 -8.75
N GLN A 244 -5.45 2.44 -8.91
CA GLN A 244 -4.33 1.53 -8.69
C GLN A 244 -3.09 1.91 -9.52
N ASN A 245 -1.93 1.91 -8.85
CA ASN A 245 -0.67 2.44 -9.40
C ASN A 245 0.15 1.39 -10.15
N ASN A 246 -0.17 0.11 -10.02
CA ASN A 246 0.45 -0.97 -10.78
C ASN A 246 -0.56 -1.51 -11.80
N PRO A 247 -0.61 -0.98 -13.02
CA PRO A 247 -1.58 -1.41 -14.03
C PRO A 247 -1.34 -2.85 -14.48
N TYR A 248 -0.13 -3.38 -14.32
CA TYR A 248 0.23 -4.74 -14.73
C TYR A 248 -0.29 -5.84 -13.80
N LEU A 249 -0.77 -5.48 -12.61
CA LEU A 249 -1.39 -6.43 -11.67
C LEU A 249 -2.86 -6.07 -11.37
N HIS A 250 -3.29 -4.89 -11.82
CA HIS A 250 -4.63 -4.39 -11.55
C HIS A 250 -5.72 -5.23 -12.22
N THR A 251 -5.49 -5.65 -13.48
CA THR A 251 -6.44 -6.48 -14.20
C THR A 251 -6.59 -7.85 -13.55
N GLU A 252 -5.51 -8.41 -13.04
CA GLU A 252 -5.45 -9.70 -12.35
C GLU A 252 -6.15 -9.63 -10.99
N LEU A 253 -5.95 -8.55 -10.23
CA LEU A 253 -6.70 -8.29 -9.00
C LEU A 253 -8.20 -8.21 -9.28
N ILE A 254 -8.60 -7.43 -10.28
CA ILE A 254 -10.01 -7.27 -10.65
C ILE A 254 -10.62 -8.61 -11.02
N ARG A 255 -9.96 -9.38 -11.89
CA ARG A 255 -10.42 -10.73 -12.28
C ARG A 255 -10.58 -11.62 -11.06
N TYR A 256 -9.58 -11.66 -10.18
CA TYR A 256 -9.66 -12.47 -8.96
C TYR A 256 -10.83 -12.04 -8.06
N VAL A 257 -11.03 -10.74 -7.85
CA VAL A 257 -12.16 -10.24 -7.05
C VAL A 257 -13.50 -10.61 -7.69
N VAL A 258 -13.65 -10.47 -9.01
CA VAL A 258 -14.86 -10.87 -9.74
C VAL A 258 -15.11 -12.38 -9.59
N ASP A 259 -14.07 -13.21 -9.78
CA ASP A 259 -14.16 -14.67 -9.66
C ASP A 259 -14.51 -15.12 -8.23
N GLN A 260 -14.09 -14.36 -7.21
CA GLN A 260 -14.48 -14.64 -5.83
C GLN A 260 -15.90 -14.15 -5.52
N ALA A 261 -16.27 -12.97 -6.03
CA ALA A 261 -17.54 -12.32 -5.69
C ALA A 261 -18.75 -12.91 -6.41
N ALA A 262 -18.58 -13.40 -7.64
CA ALA A 262 -19.68 -13.87 -8.47
C ALA A 262 -19.62 -15.39 -8.70
N ASP A 263 -20.69 -16.07 -8.35
CA ASP A 263 -20.98 -17.45 -8.73
C ASP A 263 -22.47 -17.60 -9.04
N SER A 264 -22.93 -18.79 -9.45
CA SER A 264 -24.32 -19.03 -9.85
C SER A 264 -25.35 -18.78 -8.74
N SER A 265 -24.92 -18.66 -7.49
CA SER A 265 -25.80 -18.39 -6.35
C SER A 265 -25.86 -16.91 -5.95
N VAL A 266 -25.01 -16.06 -6.56
CA VAL A 266 -24.99 -14.61 -6.32
C VAL A 266 -25.71 -13.89 -7.46
N LYS A 267 -26.80 -13.18 -7.11
CA LYS A 267 -27.59 -12.37 -8.03
C LYS A 267 -27.28 -10.87 -7.93
N SER A 268 -26.79 -10.43 -6.77
CA SER A 268 -26.54 -9.02 -6.48
C SER A 268 -25.15 -8.82 -5.89
N ILE A 269 -24.44 -7.80 -6.36
CA ILE A 269 -23.19 -7.36 -5.75
C ILE A 269 -23.38 -5.97 -5.13
N ILE A 270 -22.95 -5.83 -3.87
CA ILE A 270 -22.87 -4.55 -3.18
C ILE A 270 -21.39 -4.20 -3.06
N ASP A 271 -20.95 -3.18 -3.78
CA ASP A 271 -19.58 -2.68 -3.76
C ASP A 271 -19.50 -1.49 -2.81
N THR A 272 -18.96 -1.72 -1.62
CA THR A 272 -18.79 -0.69 -0.59
C THR A 272 -17.41 -0.05 -0.73
N TYR A 273 -17.35 1.28 -0.59
CA TYR A 273 -16.15 2.06 -0.92
C TYR A 273 -15.81 1.99 -2.42
N CYS A 274 -16.84 1.99 -3.28
CA CYS A 274 -16.68 1.67 -4.70
C CYS A 274 -15.80 2.66 -5.47
N GLY A 275 -15.52 3.85 -4.91
CA GLY A 275 -14.78 4.90 -5.59
C GLY A 275 -15.38 5.22 -6.95
N VAL A 276 -14.56 5.14 -8.01
CA VAL A 276 -14.98 5.39 -9.40
C VAL A 276 -15.67 4.18 -10.08
N GLY A 277 -16.03 3.15 -9.29
CA GLY A 277 -16.83 2.01 -9.72
C GLY A 277 -16.04 0.86 -10.32
N VAL A 278 -14.75 0.68 -10.00
CA VAL A 278 -13.89 -0.33 -10.65
C VAL A 278 -14.44 -1.74 -10.48
N PHE A 279 -14.68 -2.20 -9.26
CA PHE A 279 -15.22 -3.54 -9.02
C PHE A 279 -16.69 -3.63 -9.44
N SER A 280 -17.48 -2.60 -9.14
CA SER A 280 -18.89 -2.51 -9.56
C SER A 280 -19.08 -2.80 -11.05
N ILE A 281 -18.38 -2.04 -11.90
CA ILE A 281 -18.44 -2.17 -13.36
C ILE A 281 -17.85 -3.50 -13.82
N SER A 282 -16.78 -3.96 -13.19
CA SER A 282 -16.14 -5.22 -13.57
C SER A 282 -17.00 -6.45 -13.28
N CYS A 283 -17.88 -6.37 -12.27
CA CYS A 283 -18.80 -7.44 -11.91
C CYS A 283 -20.09 -7.44 -12.74
N CYS A 284 -20.38 -6.39 -13.51
CA CYS A 284 -21.70 -6.15 -14.10
C CYS A 284 -22.19 -7.27 -15.03
N ARG A 285 -21.27 -8.01 -15.66
CA ARG A 285 -21.59 -9.11 -16.59
C ARG A 285 -21.92 -10.42 -15.89
N SER A 286 -21.63 -10.53 -14.59
CA SER A 286 -21.72 -11.79 -13.84
C SER A 286 -22.95 -11.88 -12.94
N VAL A 287 -23.68 -10.78 -12.75
CA VAL A 287 -24.80 -10.68 -11.81
C VAL A 287 -25.97 -9.88 -12.38
N GLU A 288 -27.15 -10.04 -11.80
CA GLU A 288 -28.37 -9.35 -12.24
C GLU A 288 -28.29 -7.85 -11.96
N GLN A 289 -27.74 -7.47 -10.79
CA GLN A 289 -27.58 -6.07 -10.39
C GLN A 289 -26.33 -5.82 -9.56
N VAL A 290 -25.82 -4.58 -9.66
CA VAL A 290 -24.70 -4.09 -8.85
C VAL A 290 -25.09 -2.78 -8.19
N ILE A 291 -24.81 -2.65 -6.90
CA ILE A 291 -25.04 -1.45 -6.10
C ILE A 291 -23.71 -0.96 -5.56
N GLY A 292 -23.21 0.16 -6.10
CA GLY A 292 -21.99 0.82 -5.64
C GLY A 292 -22.28 1.93 -4.62
N ILE A 293 -21.55 1.93 -3.51
CA ILE A 293 -21.75 2.85 -2.39
C ILE A 293 -20.44 3.54 -2.04
N GLU A 294 -20.48 4.87 -2.01
CA GLU A 294 -19.30 5.72 -1.76
C GLU A 294 -19.73 7.00 -1.03
N ILE A 295 -18.86 7.56 -0.18
CA ILE A 295 -19.12 8.79 0.56
C ILE A 295 -18.77 10.03 -0.27
N SER A 296 -17.82 9.91 -1.19
CA SER A 296 -17.40 10.96 -2.11
C SER A 296 -18.39 11.15 -3.26
N SER A 297 -19.03 12.33 -3.30
CA SER A 297 -19.89 12.73 -4.42
C SER A 297 -19.14 12.77 -5.76
N ASP A 298 -17.87 13.19 -5.75
CA ASP A 298 -17.03 13.25 -6.95
C ASP A 298 -16.74 11.85 -7.50
N SER A 299 -16.48 10.89 -6.61
CA SER A 299 -16.29 9.48 -6.99
C SER A 299 -17.56 8.87 -7.57
N ILE A 300 -18.73 9.13 -6.97
CA ILE A 300 -20.04 8.71 -7.50
C ILE A 300 -20.32 9.34 -8.87
N HIS A 301 -19.97 10.62 -9.07
CA HIS A 301 -20.08 11.26 -10.38
C HIS A 301 -19.28 10.47 -11.43
N TRP A 302 -18.00 10.17 -11.14
CA TRP A 302 -17.17 9.38 -12.05
C TRP A 302 -17.65 7.94 -12.23
N ALA A 303 -18.16 7.28 -11.19
CA ALA A 303 -18.73 5.94 -11.31
C ALA A 303 -19.93 5.92 -12.29
N ASN A 304 -20.81 6.92 -12.22
CA ASN A 304 -21.90 7.08 -13.18
C ASN A 304 -21.41 7.38 -14.60
N VAL A 305 -20.39 8.23 -14.75
CA VAL A 305 -19.76 8.47 -16.06
C VAL A 305 -19.17 7.17 -16.62
N ASN A 306 -18.47 6.39 -15.79
CA ASN A 306 -17.83 5.15 -16.19
C ASN A 306 -18.85 4.09 -16.59
N ALA A 307 -19.97 3.97 -15.89
CA ALA A 307 -21.04 3.07 -16.32
C ALA A 307 -21.60 3.46 -17.70
N ARG A 308 -21.81 4.76 -17.95
CA ARG A 308 -22.27 5.25 -19.26
C ARG A 308 -21.25 5.02 -20.37
N VAL A 309 -19.97 5.30 -20.12
CA VAL A 309 -18.87 5.09 -21.09
C VAL A 309 -18.75 3.62 -21.48
N ASN A 310 -18.99 2.71 -20.53
CA ASN A 310 -18.97 1.26 -20.78
C ASN A 310 -20.34 0.67 -21.18
N GLN A 311 -21.37 1.50 -21.36
CA GLN A 311 -22.73 1.07 -21.74
C GLN A 311 -23.34 0.06 -20.76
N ILE A 312 -23.21 0.33 -19.45
CA ILE A 312 -23.68 -0.54 -18.37
C ILE A 312 -24.92 0.05 -17.74
N GLU A 313 -26.00 -0.74 -17.69
CA GLU A 313 -27.31 -0.31 -17.19
C GLU A 313 -27.68 -0.93 -15.84
N ASN A 314 -27.10 -2.08 -15.49
CA ASN A 314 -27.41 -2.80 -14.25
C ASN A 314 -26.55 -2.38 -13.04
N CYS A 315 -25.77 -1.31 -13.16
CA CYS A 315 -25.02 -0.71 -12.05
C CYS A 315 -25.74 0.55 -11.54
N ARG A 316 -26.03 0.59 -10.24
CA ARG A 316 -26.59 1.76 -9.54
C ARG A 316 -25.59 2.28 -8.51
N PHE A 317 -25.30 3.57 -8.56
CA PHE A 317 -24.36 4.21 -7.63
C PHE A 317 -25.08 5.18 -6.71
N MET A 318 -24.83 5.09 -5.41
CA MET A 318 -25.46 5.95 -4.42
C MET A 318 -24.46 6.50 -3.40
N ILE A 319 -24.73 7.72 -2.95
CA ILE A 319 -24.00 8.30 -1.83
C ILE A 319 -24.49 7.65 -0.55
N GLY A 320 -23.57 7.05 0.22
CA GLY A 320 -23.89 6.36 1.47
C GLY A 320 -23.02 6.83 2.62
N GLU A 321 -23.66 7.19 3.73
CA GLU A 321 -22.96 7.37 5.02
C GLU A 321 -22.77 6.01 5.68
N ALA A 322 -21.61 5.81 6.31
CA ALA A 322 -21.19 4.54 6.88
C ALA A 322 -22.19 3.93 7.89
N GLU A 323 -23.06 4.75 8.49
CA GLU A 323 -23.99 4.37 9.56
C GLU A 323 -25.29 3.70 9.07
N ARG A 324 -25.64 3.82 7.78
CA ARG A 324 -26.93 3.33 7.25
C ARG A 324 -26.83 2.76 5.84
N ILE A 325 -25.71 2.11 5.53
CA ILE A 325 -25.40 1.62 4.17
C ILE A 325 -26.46 0.65 3.68
N PHE A 326 -26.83 -0.35 4.48
CA PHE A 326 -27.70 -1.45 4.04
C PHE A 326 -29.20 -1.17 4.16
N GLN A 327 -29.62 -0.09 4.81
CA GLN A 327 -31.06 0.22 5.01
C GLN A 327 -31.80 0.54 3.71
N LYS A 328 -31.08 0.97 2.67
CA LYS A 328 -31.63 1.41 1.38
C LYS A 328 -31.34 0.44 0.23
N ILE A 329 -30.80 -0.73 0.55
CA ILE A 329 -30.40 -1.73 -0.44
C ILE A 329 -31.57 -2.68 -0.66
N ASP A 330 -32.08 -2.71 -1.89
CA ASP A 330 -33.17 -3.59 -2.31
C ASP A 330 -32.60 -4.84 -3.00
N CYS A 331 -32.09 -5.77 -2.20
CA CYS A 331 -31.72 -7.10 -2.68
C CYS A 331 -31.80 -8.14 -1.57
N ASP A 332 -31.93 -9.41 -1.96
CA ASP A 332 -31.91 -10.55 -1.05
C ASP A 332 -30.48 -10.81 -0.55
N PRO A 333 -30.20 -10.69 0.76
CA PRO A 333 -28.87 -10.92 1.29
C PRO A 333 -28.34 -12.32 1.03
N GLN A 334 -29.22 -13.34 1.02
CA GLN A 334 -28.85 -14.75 0.85
C GLN A 334 -28.43 -15.09 -0.59
N SER A 335 -28.66 -14.19 -1.54
CA SER A 335 -28.15 -14.27 -2.91
C SER A 335 -27.29 -13.06 -3.26
N SER A 336 -26.64 -12.46 -2.26
CA SER A 336 -25.77 -11.30 -2.45
C SER A 336 -24.32 -11.54 -2.03
N CYS A 337 -23.40 -10.80 -2.67
CA CYS A 337 -22.02 -10.66 -2.24
C CYS A 337 -21.71 -9.20 -1.92
N VAL A 338 -21.02 -8.93 -0.81
CA VAL A 338 -20.50 -7.60 -0.48
C VAL A 338 -19.00 -7.54 -0.77
N ILE A 339 -18.59 -6.61 -1.63
CA ILE A 339 -17.17 -6.25 -1.84
C ILE A 339 -16.83 -5.07 -0.94
N ILE A 340 -15.67 -5.13 -0.29
CA ILE A 340 -15.19 -4.09 0.62
C ILE A 340 -13.76 -3.73 0.23
N ASP A 341 -13.50 -2.46 -0.08
CA ASP A 341 -12.15 -1.92 -0.31
C ASP A 341 -11.92 -0.66 0.55
N PRO A 342 -11.76 -0.83 1.88
CA PRO A 342 -11.73 0.30 2.81
C PRO A 342 -10.37 1.01 2.79
N PRO A 343 -10.27 2.23 3.34
CA PRO A 343 -8.98 2.89 3.55
C PRO A 343 -8.08 2.08 4.49
N ARG A 344 -6.78 2.40 4.55
CA ARG A 344 -5.77 1.72 5.40
C ARG A 344 -6.17 1.48 6.87
N LYS A 345 -7.03 2.32 7.45
CA LYS A 345 -7.53 2.16 8.82
C LYS A 345 -8.48 0.95 9.00
N GLY A 346 -8.88 0.30 7.91
CA GLY A 346 -9.89 -0.74 7.86
C GLY A 346 -11.31 -0.17 7.96
N CYS A 347 -12.25 -1.07 8.24
CA CYS A 347 -13.65 -0.75 8.48
C CYS A 347 -13.88 -0.16 9.87
N GLU A 348 -14.92 0.65 10.00
CA GLU A 348 -15.42 1.10 11.29
C GLU A 348 -16.32 0.01 11.91
N SER A 349 -16.33 -0.10 13.24
CA SER A 349 -17.13 -1.14 13.93
C SER A 349 -18.62 -1.06 13.59
N SER A 350 -19.16 0.15 13.42
CA SER A 350 -20.55 0.37 12.99
C SER A 350 -20.86 -0.23 11.62
N PHE A 351 -19.91 -0.18 10.68
CA PHE A 351 -20.03 -0.79 9.37
C PHE A 351 -20.02 -2.32 9.47
N LEU A 352 -19.07 -2.89 10.22
CA LEU A 352 -18.97 -4.34 10.40
C LEU A 352 -20.24 -4.92 11.05
N ASN A 353 -20.80 -4.24 12.05
CA ASN A 353 -22.06 -4.65 12.69
C ASN A 353 -23.24 -4.62 11.71
N GLN A 354 -23.32 -3.60 10.85
CA GLN A 354 -24.37 -3.54 9.83
C GLN A 354 -24.19 -4.62 8.76
N LEU A 355 -22.95 -4.89 8.34
CA LEU A 355 -22.64 -5.95 7.38
C LEU A 355 -23.00 -7.33 7.94
N ALA A 356 -22.65 -7.60 9.20
CA ALA A 356 -23.02 -8.82 9.89
C ALA A 356 -24.55 -8.98 9.98
N ALA A 357 -25.27 -7.89 10.31
CA ALA A 357 -26.73 -7.88 10.37
C ALA A 357 -27.40 -8.04 9.00
N PHE A 358 -26.83 -7.43 7.95
CA PHE A 358 -27.27 -7.65 6.56
C PHE A 358 -27.08 -9.12 6.17
N SER A 359 -26.01 -9.75 6.67
CA SER A 359 -25.71 -11.17 6.51
C SER A 359 -25.69 -11.66 5.05
N PRO A 360 -24.91 -11.01 4.16
CA PRO A 360 -24.76 -11.47 2.79
C PRO A 360 -24.22 -12.90 2.72
N LYS A 361 -24.53 -13.62 1.65
CA LYS A 361 -23.99 -14.96 1.44
C LYS A 361 -22.46 -14.97 1.40
N LYS A 362 -21.87 -13.96 0.75
CA LYS A 362 -20.42 -13.85 0.55
C LYS A 362 -19.91 -12.44 0.83
N ILE A 363 -18.67 -12.36 1.31
CA ILE A 363 -17.93 -11.13 1.51
C ILE A 363 -16.57 -11.26 0.83
N VAL A 364 -16.20 -10.30 -0.01
CA VAL A 364 -14.85 -10.17 -0.58
C VAL A 364 -14.21 -8.91 -0.04
N TYR A 365 -13.25 -9.06 0.85
CA TYR A 365 -12.53 -7.96 1.49
C TYR A 365 -11.18 -7.75 0.79
N VAL A 366 -11.04 -6.65 0.07
CA VAL A 366 -9.80 -6.14 -0.52
C VAL A 366 -9.12 -5.18 0.46
N SER A 367 -7.81 -5.31 0.68
CA SER A 367 -7.10 -4.44 1.62
C SER A 367 -5.64 -4.21 1.23
N CYS A 368 -5.21 -2.95 1.35
CA CYS A 368 -3.80 -2.57 1.28
C CYS A 368 -3.07 -2.63 2.64
N ASP A 369 -3.76 -3.05 3.70
CA ASP A 369 -3.22 -3.29 5.04
C ASP A 369 -3.78 -4.60 5.64
N PRO A 370 -3.04 -5.72 5.53
CA PRO A 370 -3.48 -7.01 6.07
C PRO A 370 -3.65 -7.01 7.61
N ALA A 371 -3.05 -6.06 8.34
CA ALA A 371 -3.14 -6.01 9.79
C ALA A 371 -4.53 -5.56 10.27
N THR A 372 -5.10 -4.54 9.61
CA THR A 372 -6.46 -4.07 9.88
C THR A 372 -7.51 -5.00 9.28
N GLN A 373 -7.24 -5.58 8.10
CA GLN A 373 -8.08 -6.63 7.51
C GLN A 373 -8.23 -7.83 8.46
N ALA A 374 -7.14 -8.33 9.03
CA ALA A 374 -7.20 -9.44 9.99
C ALA A 374 -8.09 -9.11 11.19
N ARG A 375 -7.92 -7.92 11.79
CA ARG A 375 -8.76 -7.43 12.90
C ARG A 375 -10.24 -7.43 12.52
N ASP A 376 -10.58 -6.90 11.35
CA ASP A 376 -11.97 -6.76 10.91
C ASP A 376 -12.61 -8.13 10.59
N ILE A 377 -11.83 -9.03 9.99
CA ILE A 377 -12.25 -10.41 9.70
C ILE A 377 -12.56 -11.19 10.97
N ARG A 378 -11.85 -10.93 12.09
CA ARG A 378 -12.21 -11.55 13.39
C ARG A 378 -13.69 -11.31 13.72
N THR A 379 -14.14 -10.07 13.61
CA THR A 379 -15.53 -9.68 13.87
C THR A 379 -16.49 -10.44 12.96
N LEU A 380 -16.17 -10.61 11.68
CA LEU A 380 -17.03 -11.35 10.76
C LEU A 380 -17.05 -12.86 11.07
N VAL A 381 -15.92 -13.43 11.47
CA VAL A 381 -15.85 -14.84 11.89
C VAL A 381 -16.66 -15.09 13.16
N ASP A 382 -16.68 -14.13 14.10
CA ASP A 382 -17.57 -14.16 15.28
C ASP A 382 -19.06 -14.16 14.88
N GLU A 383 -19.38 -13.56 13.74
CA GLU A 383 -20.73 -13.45 13.17
C GLU A 383 -21.06 -14.58 12.17
N ASN A 384 -20.50 -15.77 12.39
CA ASN A 384 -20.76 -17.01 11.65
C ASN A 384 -20.32 -16.98 10.17
N TYR A 385 -19.25 -16.26 9.85
CA TYR A 385 -18.55 -16.41 8.57
C TYR A 385 -17.35 -17.34 8.70
N GLU A 386 -17.00 -18.00 7.59
CA GLU A 386 -15.74 -18.70 7.43
C GLU A 386 -14.89 -18.08 6.34
N ILE A 387 -13.57 -18.14 6.51
CA ILE A 387 -12.63 -17.65 5.51
C ILE A 387 -12.42 -18.78 4.50
N SER A 388 -12.88 -18.58 3.26
CA SER A 388 -12.71 -19.56 2.19
C SER A 388 -11.38 -19.37 1.43
N SER A 389 -10.83 -18.16 1.40
CA SER A 389 -9.54 -17.90 0.75
C SER A 389 -8.86 -16.63 1.25
N ILE A 390 -7.53 -16.64 1.30
CA ILE A 390 -6.68 -15.45 1.47
C ILE A 390 -5.63 -15.44 0.35
N GLN A 391 -5.71 -14.45 -0.54
CA GLN A 391 -4.80 -14.25 -1.66
C GLN A 391 -4.11 -12.89 -1.57
N PRO A 392 -2.83 -12.85 -1.17
CA PRO A 392 -2.05 -11.63 -1.22
C PRO A 392 -1.47 -11.39 -2.62
N PHE A 393 -1.28 -10.12 -2.98
CA PHE A 393 -0.77 -9.62 -4.26
C PHE A 393 0.38 -8.64 -4.02
N ASP A 394 1.43 -8.76 -4.81
CA ASP A 394 2.56 -7.84 -4.77
C ASP A 394 2.32 -6.62 -5.67
N PHE A 395 1.39 -5.74 -5.29
CA PHE A 395 1.16 -4.49 -6.02
C PHE A 395 2.35 -3.54 -6.01
N PHE A 396 3.22 -3.67 -5.00
CA PHE A 396 4.33 -2.76 -4.77
C PHE A 396 5.64 -3.53 -4.55
N PRO A 397 6.21 -4.15 -5.60
CA PRO A 397 7.54 -4.75 -5.56
C PRO A 397 8.57 -3.76 -5.01
N GLN A 398 9.65 -4.26 -4.40
CA GLN A 398 10.70 -3.44 -3.78
C GLN A 398 10.27 -2.63 -2.55
N THR A 399 9.00 -2.75 -2.13
CA THR A 399 8.46 -2.15 -0.92
C THR A 399 7.90 -3.22 0.00
N ARG A 400 7.63 -2.85 1.25
CA ARG A 400 6.97 -3.73 2.22
C ARG A 400 5.46 -3.89 2.05
N HIS A 401 4.84 -3.11 1.18
CA HIS A 401 3.38 -3.09 1.07
C HIS A 401 2.86 -4.38 0.41
N ILE A 402 1.69 -4.81 0.88
CA ILE A 402 0.99 -6.03 0.44
C ILE A 402 -0.46 -5.62 0.21
N GLU A 403 -0.99 -5.94 -0.97
CA GLU A 403 -2.42 -5.92 -1.22
C GLU A 403 -2.95 -7.33 -0.91
N CYS A 404 -4.12 -7.48 -0.29
CA CYS A 404 -4.62 -8.77 0.15
C CYS A 404 -6.12 -8.86 -0.03
N VAL A 405 -6.58 -9.94 -0.69
CA VAL A 405 -7.99 -10.25 -0.86
C VAL A 405 -8.34 -11.45 0.02
N ALA A 406 -9.30 -11.26 0.91
CA ALA A 406 -9.89 -12.33 1.69
C ALA A 406 -11.34 -12.56 1.26
N THR A 407 -11.69 -13.82 1.04
CA THR A 407 -13.07 -14.23 0.75
C THR A 407 -13.65 -14.91 1.97
N LEU A 408 -14.85 -14.52 2.35
CA LEU A 408 -15.61 -15.12 3.44
C LEU A 408 -16.98 -15.56 2.95
N GLU A 409 -17.45 -16.70 3.44
CA GLU A 409 -18.76 -17.24 3.15
C GLU A 409 -19.54 -17.41 4.45
N LYS A 410 -20.84 -17.14 4.40
CA LYS A 410 -21.72 -17.37 5.54
C LYS A 410 -21.83 -18.88 5.74
N LYS A 411 -21.59 -19.36 6.96
CA LYS A 411 -21.78 -20.78 7.25
C LYS A 411 -23.26 -21.13 7.13
N GLU A 412 -23.53 -22.20 6.41
CA GLU A 412 -24.87 -22.80 6.39
C GLU A 412 -25.27 -23.16 7.84
N PRO A 413 -26.52 -22.87 8.25
CA PRO A 413 -26.99 -23.05 9.62
C PRO A 413 -27.04 -24.49 10.10
#